data_AF-A0A200R291-F1
#
_entry.id   AF-A0A200R291-F1
#
_cell.length_a   1.000
_cell.length_b   1.000
_cell.length_c   1.000
_cell.angle_alpha   90.00
_cell.angle_beta   90.00
_cell.angle_gamma   90.00
#
_symmetry.space_group_name_H-M   'P 1'
#
loop_
_entity.id
_entity.type
_entity.pdbx_description
1 polymer ?
#
loop_
_entity_poly.entity_id
_entity_poly.type
_entity_poly.pdbx_seq_one_letter_code
_entity_poly.pdbx_strand_id
1 'polypeptide(L)'
;MLRNPSQVWLFGTNKARRWLCTVMATESTPIMSGSRSRIRVTGSKESSTLYHKLTALDSSNGSVVQFLDDWVLKQRKFLHRYDILGFIDEFRKYKQFNHALQLLDWMEMRGMRLSFGEHAKRIDLLWRTGGIVAAEKYFTDLPIPAKNVFTYGTLLNCFCNEKMTEKAMALLEEMKKLKMELNSFLYSSLMVLHMKLGEPEKVQALAEDMKEKNIAPHIFTYNLLMSSYASLNDIEGVERVFKEVEGGSKVMPEWDFYCNLAGIYVGAGLFEKADS
;
A
#
# COMPACT_ATOMS: atom_id res chain seq x y z
N MET A 1 8.18 -35.92 13.55
CA MET A 1 6.99 -35.58 12.72
C MET A 1 7.24 -34.21 12.11
N LEU A 2 7.56 -34.19 10.81
CA LEU A 2 7.94 -33.00 10.05
C LEU A 2 6.69 -32.13 9.81
N ARG A 3 6.64 -30.93 10.42
CA ARG A 3 5.65 -29.91 10.05
C ARG A 3 6.03 -29.33 8.70
N ASN A 4 5.08 -29.35 7.78
CA ASN A 4 5.18 -28.81 6.43
C ASN A 4 5.62 -27.32 6.46
N PRO A 5 6.78 -26.92 5.87
CA PRO A 5 7.34 -25.57 5.96
C PRO A 5 6.51 -24.47 5.27
N SER A 6 5.52 -24.84 4.47
CA SER A 6 4.76 -23.92 3.61
C SER A 6 3.77 -22.99 4.34
N GLN A 7 3.54 -23.15 5.65
CA GLN A 7 2.58 -22.32 6.40
C GLN A 7 3.19 -21.23 7.30
N VAL A 8 4.51 -21.22 7.51
CA VAL A 8 5.15 -20.29 8.47
C VAL A 8 5.48 -18.92 7.85
N TRP A 9 5.49 -18.79 6.52
CA TRP A 9 6.00 -17.61 5.81
C TRP A 9 4.96 -16.51 5.50
N LEU A 10 3.71 -16.64 5.96
CA LEU A 10 2.65 -15.66 5.64
C LEU A 10 2.75 -14.33 6.42
N PHE A 11 3.68 -14.20 7.37
CA PHE A 11 3.86 -12.96 8.15
C PHE A 11 4.23 -11.73 7.29
N GLY A 12 4.87 -11.93 6.12
CA GLY A 12 5.21 -10.84 5.19
C GLY A 12 4.01 -10.25 4.41
N THR A 13 2.92 -11.01 4.25
CA THR A 13 1.78 -10.61 3.40
C THR A 13 0.91 -9.51 4.01
N ASN A 14 0.89 -9.40 5.34
CA ASN A 14 0.11 -8.38 6.05
C ASN A 14 0.77 -6.99 6.04
N LYS A 15 2.09 -6.91 5.90
CA LYS A 15 2.83 -5.64 5.81
C LYS A 15 2.95 -5.14 4.36
N ALA A 16 3.04 -6.05 3.38
CA ALA A 16 2.81 -5.73 1.97
C ALA A 16 1.52 -4.93 1.78
N ARG A 17 0.43 -5.40 2.41
CA ARG A 17 -0.87 -4.71 2.43
C ARG A 17 -0.86 -3.34 3.11
N ARG A 18 0.08 -3.08 4.03
CA ARG A 18 0.21 -1.80 4.79
C ARG A 18 0.96 -0.74 3.97
N TRP A 19 2.00 -1.14 3.24
CA TRP A 19 2.80 -0.22 2.42
C TRP A 19 2.09 0.17 1.11
N LEU A 20 1.45 -0.78 0.41
CA LEU A 20 0.71 -0.49 -0.83
C LEU A 20 -0.39 0.57 -0.60
N CYS A 21 -0.98 0.63 0.59
CA CYS A 21 -1.91 1.71 0.97
C CYS A 21 -1.22 3.08 1.12
N THR A 22 0.00 3.11 1.65
CA THR A 22 0.76 4.31 1.97
C THR A 22 1.39 4.95 0.72
N VAL A 23 1.88 4.16 -0.24
CA VAL A 23 2.53 4.67 -1.48
C VAL A 23 1.58 5.50 -2.33
N MET A 24 0.32 5.06 -2.45
CA MET A 24 -0.71 5.83 -3.16
C MET A 24 -1.03 7.17 -2.48
N ALA A 25 -0.60 7.37 -1.23
CA ALA A 25 -0.74 8.65 -0.52
C ALA A 25 0.50 9.55 -0.67
N THR A 26 1.65 9.05 -1.14
CA THR A 26 2.94 9.78 -1.05
C THR A 26 3.58 10.18 -2.39
N GLU A 27 3.05 9.76 -3.55
CA GLU A 27 3.63 10.15 -4.86
C GLU A 27 3.25 11.56 -5.36
N SER A 28 2.66 12.40 -4.51
CA SER A 28 2.41 13.80 -4.81
C SER A 28 3.46 14.72 -4.16
N THR A 29 4.69 14.71 -4.66
CA THR A 29 5.59 15.89 -4.75
C THR A 29 6.85 15.57 -5.58
N PRO A 30 7.28 16.45 -6.51
CA PRO A 30 8.62 16.38 -7.07
C PRO A 30 9.65 16.84 -6.01
N ILE A 31 10.80 16.16 -5.98
CA ILE A 31 11.94 16.47 -5.11
C ILE A 31 12.52 17.82 -5.51
N MET A 32 12.31 18.85 -4.67
CA MET A 32 13.23 19.97 -4.57
C MET A 32 14.12 19.75 -3.35
N SER A 33 15.42 19.70 -3.59
CA SER A 33 16.46 19.69 -2.57
C SER A 33 16.33 20.92 -1.65
N GLY A 34 16.13 20.69 -0.35
CA GLY A 34 16.11 21.76 0.64
C GLY A 34 15.80 21.25 2.03
N SER A 35 16.79 21.31 2.91
CA SER A 35 16.73 21.40 4.38
C SER A 35 15.57 20.71 5.11
N ARG A 36 15.91 19.67 5.89
CA ARG A 36 15.09 19.10 6.97
C ARG A 36 14.43 20.23 7.79
N SER A 37 13.18 20.51 7.50
CA SER A 37 12.29 21.26 8.37
C SER A 37 11.31 20.25 8.94
N ARG A 38 11.35 20.07 10.26
CA ARG A 38 10.29 19.40 11.00
C ARG A 38 8.99 20.14 10.67
N ILE A 39 8.14 19.53 9.85
CA ILE A 39 6.79 20.06 9.63
C ILE A 39 6.07 19.89 10.96
N ARG A 40 5.91 21.02 11.63
CA ARG A 40 5.04 21.21 12.79
C ARG A 40 3.65 20.78 12.36
N VAL A 41 3.14 19.66 12.87
CA VAL A 41 1.71 19.35 12.84
C VAL A 41 1.04 20.36 13.76
N THR A 42 0.70 21.53 13.23
CA THR A 42 -0.24 22.44 13.87
C THR A 42 -1.64 22.09 13.38
N GLY A 43 -2.14 20.93 13.79
CA GLY A 43 -3.58 20.70 13.83
C GLY A 43 -4.13 21.53 14.99
N SER A 44 -5.16 22.35 14.75
CA SER A 44 -5.85 23.03 15.84
C SER A 44 -6.30 21.98 16.88
N LYS A 45 -6.40 22.36 18.15
CA LYS A 45 -6.93 21.48 19.23
C LYS A 45 -8.26 20.82 18.83
N GLU A 46 -9.02 21.47 17.95
CA GLU A 46 -10.30 21.01 17.41
C GLU A 46 -10.16 19.85 16.42
N SER A 47 -9.16 19.84 15.55
CA SER A 47 -8.91 18.77 14.58
C SER A 47 -8.53 17.45 15.28
N SER A 48 -7.69 17.53 16.32
CA SER A 48 -7.37 16.37 17.18
C SER A 48 -8.60 15.88 17.97
N THR A 49 -9.41 16.81 18.50
CA THR A 49 -10.66 16.44 19.20
C THR A 49 -11.66 15.75 18.27
N LEU A 50 -11.72 16.20 17.00
CA LEU A 50 -12.58 15.63 15.98
C LEU A 50 -12.15 14.20 15.62
N TYR A 51 -10.85 13.99 15.38
CA TYR A 51 -10.31 12.66 15.11
C TYR A 51 -10.64 11.65 16.21
N HIS A 52 -10.40 12.00 17.49
CA HIS A 52 -10.70 11.12 18.60
C HIS A 52 -12.19 10.75 18.69
N LYS A 53 -13.10 11.69 18.39
CA LYS A 53 -14.53 11.41 18.35
C LYS A 53 -14.90 10.49 17.19
N LEU A 54 -14.32 10.70 16.01
CA LEU A 54 -14.52 9.84 14.85
C LEU A 54 -14.03 8.41 15.09
N THR A 55 -12.87 8.24 15.75
CA THR A 55 -12.34 6.91 16.13
C THR A 55 -13.22 6.18 17.14
N ALA A 56 -13.99 6.91 17.95
CA ALA A 56 -14.87 6.35 18.99
C ALA A 56 -16.27 5.99 18.47
N LEU A 57 -16.58 6.27 17.20
CA LEU A 57 -17.82 5.83 16.56
C LEU A 57 -17.76 4.32 16.32
N ASP A 58 -18.51 3.56 17.11
CA ASP A 58 -18.77 2.14 16.86
C ASP A 58 -19.94 1.96 15.87
N SER A 59 -20.16 0.72 15.43
CA SER A 59 -21.22 0.34 14.49
C SER A 59 -22.64 0.69 14.96
N SER A 60 -22.84 0.98 16.26
CA SER A 60 -24.10 1.35 16.90
C SER A 60 -24.24 2.84 17.19
N ASN A 61 -23.16 3.62 17.17
CA ASN A 61 -23.09 5.03 17.57
C ASN A 61 -23.25 6.04 16.43
N GLY A 62 -23.69 5.59 15.25
CA GLY A 62 -24.03 6.45 14.11
C GLY A 62 -22.94 6.50 13.03
N SER A 63 -23.36 6.87 11.82
CA SER A 63 -22.47 6.94 10.65
C SER A 63 -21.49 8.12 10.80
N VAL A 64 -20.23 7.95 10.37
CA VAL A 64 -19.25 9.06 10.26
C VAL A 64 -19.85 10.23 9.49
N VAL A 65 -20.66 9.93 8.46
CA VAL A 65 -21.40 10.92 7.67
C VAL A 65 -22.33 11.77 8.53
N GLN A 66 -23.16 11.14 9.35
CA GLN A 66 -24.14 11.83 10.21
C GLN A 66 -23.43 12.71 11.25
N PHE A 67 -22.37 12.18 11.86
CA PHE A 67 -21.58 12.92 12.83
C PHE A 67 -20.89 14.13 12.19
N LEU A 68 -20.35 13.99 10.98
CA LEU A 68 -19.74 15.12 10.26
C LEU A 68 -20.76 16.16 9.82
N ASP A 69 -21.95 15.73 9.39
CA ASP A 69 -23.05 16.66 9.09
C ASP A 69 -23.46 17.45 10.33
N ASP A 70 -23.57 16.81 11.48
CA ASP A 70 -23.85 17.48 12.75
C ASP A 70 -22.71 18.44 13.15
N TRP A 71 -21.46 18.05 12.95
CA TRP A 71 -20.31 18.89 13.24
C TRP A 71 -20.27 20.15 12.35
N VAL A 72 -20.47 19.99 11.05
CA VAL A 72 -20.36 21.09 10.09
C VAL A 72 -21.63 21.96 10.09
N LEU A 73 -22.82 21.35 10.09
CA LEU A 73 -24.09 22.06 9.97
C LEU A 73 -24.61 22.57 11.32
N LYS A 74 -24.60 21.74 12.37
CA LYS A 74 -25.17 22.12 13.67
C LYS A 74 -24.19 22.93 14.52
N GLN A 75 -22.91 22.56 14.53
CA GLN A 75 -21.89 23.29 15.30
C GLN A 75 -21.23 24.43 14.52
N ARG A 76 -21.55 24.60 13.22
CA ARG A 76 -20.97 25.62 12.31
C ARG A 76 -19.44 25.62 12.30
N LYS A 77 -18.83 24.45 12.50
CA LYS A 77 -17.37 24.32 12.51
C LYS A 77 -16.85 24.03 11.11
N PHE A 78 -15.76 24.71 10.75
CA PHE A 78 -15.10 24.48 9.48
C PHE A 78 -14.28 23.19 9.54
N LEU A 79 -14.33 22.41 8.47
CA LEU A 79 -13.50 21.22 8.30
C LEU A 79 -12.76 21.36 6.97
N HIS A 80 -11.43 21.53 7.03
CA HIS A 80 -10.65 21.67 5.82
C HIS A 80 -10.51 20.31 5.12
N ARG A 81 -10.48 20.33 3.79
CA ARG A 81 -10.18 19.15 2.97
C ARG A 81 -8.92 18.42 3.44
N TYR A 82 -7.88 19.17 3.82
CA TYR A 82 -6.62 18.60 4.30
C TYR A 82 -6.79 17.80 5.60
N ASP A 83 -7.61 18.26 6.55
CA ASP A 83 -7.90 17.53 7.79
C ASP A 83 -8.57 16.18 7.47
N ILE A 84 -9.55 16.18 6.55
CA ILE A 84 -10.28 14.96 6.15
C ILE A 84 -9.34 13.95 5.52
N LEU A 85 -8.48 14.41 4.59
CA LEU A 85 -7.49 13.55 3.96
C LEU A 85 -6.49 12.97 4.98
N GLY A 86 -6.10 13.78 5.98
CA GLY A 86 -5.30 13.33 7.12
C GLY A 86 -6.00 12.21 7.91
N PHE A 87 -7.28 12.39 8.25
CA PHE A 87 -8.07 11.37 8.94
C PHE A 87 -8.24 10.10 8.10
N ILE A 88 -8.45 10.22 6.79
CA ILE A 88 -8.51 9.06 5.88
C ILE A 88 -7.21 8.26 5.96
N ASP A 89 -6.06 8.93 5.90
CA ASP A 89 -4.76 8.26 5.95
C ASP A 89 -4.49 7.63 7.33
N GLU A 90 -4.91 8.28 8.42
CA GLU A 90 -4.85 7.70 9.76
C GLU A 90 -5.76 6.48 9.92
N PHE A 91 -7.03 6.56 9.50
CA PHE A 91 -7.94 5.43 9.53
C PHE A 91 -7.46 4.25 8.69
N ARG A 92 -6.86 4.51 7.52
CA ARG A 92 -6.21 3.47 6.71
C ARG A 92 -5.02 2.84 7.43
N LYS A 93 -4.17 3.64 8.08
CA LYS A 93 -3.03 3.17 8.88
C LYS A 93 -3.47 2.24 10.01
N TYR A 94 -4.59 2.54 10.66
CA TYR A 94 -5.18 1.74 11.74
C TYR A 94 -6.24 0.73 11.28
N LYS A 95 -6.34 0.47 9.97
CA LYS A 95 -7.24 -0.52 9.35
C LYS A 95 -8.74 -0.29 9.59
N GLN A 96 -9.14 0.93 9.94
CA GLN A 96 -10.53 1.36 10.03
C GLN A 96 -11.05 1.75 8.64
N PHE A 97 -11.06 0.78 7.71
CA PHE A 97 -11.33 1.04 6.29
C PHE A 97 -12.76 1.53 6.03
N ASN A 98 -13.74 1.08 6.83
CA ASN A 98 -15.13 1.55 6.71
C ASN A 98 -15.23 3.05 7.04
N HIS A 99 -14.61 3.52 8.13
CA HIS A 99 -14.58 4.93 8.49
C HIS A 99 -13.87 5.77 7.41
N ALA A 100 -12.73 5.29 6.91
CA ALA A 100 -12.01 5.95 5.82
C ALA A 100 -12.84 6.08 4.53
N LEU A 101 -13.61 5.04 4.18
CA LEU A 101 -14.50 5.07 3.02
C LEU A 101 -15.65 6.06 3.22
N GLN A 102 -16.27 6.06 4.41
CA GLN A 102 -17.34 7.01 4.74
C GLN A 102 -16.88 8.47 4.68
N LEU A 103 -15.61 8.76 5.00
CA LEU A 103 -15.04 10.10 4.81
C LEU A 103 -14.95 10.50 3.33
N LEU A 104 -14.55 9.58 2.44
CA LEU A 104 -14.53 9.84 0.99
C LEU A 104 -15.94 10.01 0.42
N ASP A 105 -16.90 9.20 0.88
CA ASP A 105 -18.32 9.37 0.54
C ASP A 105 -18.84 10.74 0.97
N TRP A 106 -18.50 11.16 2.19
CA TRP A 106 -18.87 12.47 2.70
C TRP A 106 -18.27 13.62 1.89
N MET A 107 -17.00 13.53 1.50
CA MET A 107 -16.35 14.52 0.62
C MET A 107 -17.10 14.66 -0.71
N GLU A 108 -17.43 13.54 -1.34
CA GLU A 108 -18.11 13.50 -2.64
C GLU A 108 -19.57 14.02 -2.56
N MET A 109 -20.32 13.63 -1.52
CA MET A 109 -21.68 14.15 -1.27
C MET A 109 -21.70 15.67 -1.07
N ARG A 110 -20.61 16.25 -0.55
CA ARG A 110 -20.43 17.70 -0.39
C ARG A 110 -19.95 18.40 -1.66
N GLY A 111 -19.84 17.68 -2.78
CA GLY A 111 -19.40 18.20 -4.07
C GLY A 111 -17.89 18.46 -4.14
N MET A 112 -17.10 17.89 -3.22
CA MET A 112 -15.64 18.00 -3.30
C MET A 112 -15.14 17.05 -4.39
N ARG A 113 -14.56 17.60 -5.46
CA ARG A 113 -13.96 16.79 -6.52
C ARG A 113 -12.81 15.96 -5.95
N LEU A 114 -12.82 14.65 -6.21
CA LEU A 114 -11.73 13.78 -5.80
C LEU A 114 -10.54 13.90 -6.77
N SER A 115 -9.33 13.83 -6.21
CA SER A 115 -8.09 13.76 -7.00
C SER A 115 -7.88 12.33 -7.53
N PHE A 116 -6.96 12.17 -8.48
CA PHE A 116 -6.60 10.85 -8.99
C PHE A 116 -6.11 9.89 -7.89
N GLY A 117 -5.29 10.40 -6.96
CA GLY A 117 -4.83 9.63 -5.80
C GLY A 117 -5.97 9.26 -4.86
N GLU A 118 -6.99 10.11 -4.71
CA GLU A 118 -8.17 9.79 -3.89
C GLU A 118 -9.08 8.76 -4.55
N HIS A 119 -9.26 8.80 -5.88
CA HIS A 119 -9.96 7.73 -6.59
C HIS A 119 -9.22 6.38 -6.43
N ALA A 120 -7.89 6.38 -6.51
CA ALA A 120 -7.06 5.21 -6.21
C ALA A 120 -7.26 4.72 -4.76
N LYS A 121 -7.21 5.62 -3.76
CA LYS A 121 -7.53 5.27 -2.35
C LYS A 121 -8.93 4.67 -2.22
N ARG A 122 -9.91 5.19 -2.94
CA ARG A 122 -11.30 4.70 -2.93
C ARG A 122 -11.41 3.27 -3.49
N ILE A 123 -10.70 2.95 -4.58
CA ILE A 123 -10.64 1.58 -5.12
C ILE A 123 -10.09 0.60 -4.06
N ASP A 124 -8.97 0.95 -3.41
CA ASP A 124 -8.37 0.13 -2.34
C ASP A 124 -9.31 -0.04 -1.14
N LEU A 125 -10.01 1.01 -0.74
CA LEU A 125 -10.99 0.97 0.36
C LEU A 125 -12.22 0.12 0.02
N LEU A 126 -12.77 0.26 -1.19
CA LEU A 126 -13.88 -0.56 -1.66
C LEU A 126 -13.50 -2.04 -1.75
N TRP A 127 -12.29 -2.33 -2.21
CA TRP A 127 -11.77 -3.69 -2.20
C TRP A 127 -11.71 -4.28 -0.78
N ARG A 128 -11.23 -3.49 0.20
CA ARG A 128 -11.08 -3.94 1.59
C ARG A 128 -12.39 -4.07 2.37
N THR A 129 -13.43 -3.36 1.97
CA THR A 129 -14.70 -3.29 2.70
C THR A 129 -15.83 -4.05 2.02
N GLY A 130 -15.89 -4.00 0.69
CA GLY A 130 -16.92 -4.63 -0.15
C GLY A 130 -16.40 -5.69 -1.12
N GLY A 131 -15.09 -6.01 -1.08
CA GLY A 131 -14.47 -7.03 -1.92
C GLY A 131 -14.15 -6.55 -3.34
N ILE A 132 -13.57 -7.46 -4.14
CA ILE A 132 -13.05 -7.12 -5.48
C ILE A 132 -14.13 -6.64 -6.44
N VAL A 133 -15.35 -7.16 -6.34
CA VAL A 133 -16.48 -6.78 -7.20
C VAL A 133 -16.83 -5.29 -7.02
N ALA A 134 -16.81 -4.79 -5.78
CA ALA A 134 -17.08 -3.39 -5.50
C ALA A 134 -16.00 -2.46 -6.08
N ALA A 135 -14.73 -2.87 -5.97
CA ALA A 135 -13.60 -2.13 -6.52
C ALA A 135 -13.62 -2.09 -8.06
N GLU A 136 -13.87 -3.22 -8.70
CA GLU A 136 -13.95 -3.35 -10.16
C GLU A 136 -15.13 -2.55 -10.74
N LYS A 137 -16.30 -2.61 -10.06
CA LYS A 137 -17.46 -1.80 -10.43
C LYS A 137 -17.12 -0.30 -10.40
N TYR A 138 -16.59 0.18 -9.28
CA TYR A 138 -16.23 1.58 -9.15
C TYR A 138 -15.20 2.02 -10.18
N PHE A 139 -14.16 1.21 -10.44
CA PHE A 139 -13.19 1.50 -11.49
C PHE A 139 -13.85 1.56 -12.87
N THR A 140 -14.76 0.66 -13.18
CA THR A 140 -15.49 0.65 -14.46
C THR A 140 -16.28 1.93 -14.66
N ASP A 141 -16.96 2.38 -13.60
CA ASP A 141 -17.80 3.59 -13.58
C ASP A 141 -16.97 4.90 -13.57
N LEU A 142 -15.64 4.84 -13.35
CA LEU A 142 -14.80 6.04 -13.39
C LEU A 142 -14.81 6.69 -14.79
N PRO A 143 -14.88 8.04 -14.86
CA PRO A 143 -14.74 8.74 -16.11
C PRO A 143 -13.34 8.53 -16.68
N ILE A 144 -13.21 8.48 -18.01
CA ILE A 144 -11.94 8.19 -18.71
C ILE A 144 -10.76 9.03 -18.18
N PRO A 145 -10.89 10.35 -17.91
CA PRO A 145 -9.77 11.14 -17.37
C PRO A 145 -9.30 10.71 -15.98
N ALA A 146 -10.15 10.05 -15.19
CA ALA A 146 -9.78 9.51 -13.87
C ALA A 146 -9.13 8.12 -13.95
N LYS A 147 -9.21 7.43 -15.09
CA LYS A 147 -8.56 6.13 -15.35
C LYS A 147 -7.12 6.34 -15.79
N ASN A 148 -6.22 6.42 -14.82
CA ASN A 148 -4.78 6.64 -15.01
C ASN A 148 -3.93 5.61 -14.25
N VAL A 149 -2.60 5.74 -14.34
CA VAL A 149 -1.62 4.84 -13.74
C VAL A 149 -1.88 4.55 -12.26
N PHE A 150 -2.37 5.52 -11.48
CA PHE A 150 -2.70 5.33 -10.07
C PHE A 150 -3.90 4.38 -9.92
N THR A 151 -5.03 4.68 -10.57
CA THR A 151 -6.24 3.87 -10.46
C THR A 151 -6.11 2.47 -11.08
N TYR A 152 -5.43 2.36 -12.23
CA TYR A 152 -5.11 1.07 -12.84
C TYR A 152 -4.16 0.29 -11.93
N GLY A 153 -3.14 0.95 -11.39
CA GLY A 153 -2.19 0.32 -10.48
C GLY A 153 -2.86 -0.19 -9.21
N THR A 154 -3.79 0.56 -8.62
CA THR A 154 -4.56 0.09 -7.47
C THR A 154 -5.36 -1.15 -7.82
N LEU A 155 -6.08 -1.14 -8.94
CA LEU A 155 -6.91 -2.28 -9.33
C LEU A 155 -6.04 -3.51 -9.64
N LEU A 156 -4.89 -3.32 -10.31
CA LEU A 156 -3.90 -4.38 -10.52
C LEU A 156 -3.47 -4.97 -9.18
N ASN A 157 -3.13 -4.12 -8.22
CA ASN A 157 -2.75 -4.56 -6.88
C ASN A 157 -3.88 -5.34 -6.18
N CYS A 158 -5.15 -4.92 -6.35
CA CYS A 158 -6.30 -5.67 -5.84
C CYS A 158 -6.38 -7.07 -6.47
N PHE A 159 -6.29 -7.19 -7.80
CA PHE A 159 -6.28 -8.48 -8.49
C PHE A 159 -5.11 -9.38 -8.08
N CYS A 160 -3.90 -8.82 -7.96
CA CYS A 160 -2.72 -9.53 -7.46
C CYS A 160 -2.94 -10.04 -6.04
N ASN A 161 -3.60 -9.25 -5.19
CA ASN A 161 -3.86 -9.66 -3.82
C ASN A 161 -4.90 -10.79 -3.71
N GLU A 162 -5.87 -10.82 -4.61
CA GLU A 162 -6.92 -11.85 -4.72
C GLU A 162 -6.48 -13.08 -5.56
N LYS A 163 -5.22 -13.13 -6.00
CA LYS A 163 -4.68 -14.19 -6.88
C LYS A 163 -5.45 -14.33 -8.20
N MET A 164 -6.04 -13.25 -8.70
CA MET A 164 -6.76 -13.23 -9.99
C MET A 164 -5.77 -13.01 -11.15
N THR A 165 -4.91 -14.00 -11.41
CA THR A 165 -3.78 -13.89 -12.35
C THR A 165 -4.18 -13.45 -13.74
N GLU A 166 -5.23 -14.05 -14.32
CA GLU A 166 -5.68 -13.71 -15.67
C GLU A 166 -6.11 -12.25 -15.78
N LYS A 167 -6.91 -11.76 -14.81
CA LYS A 167 -7.32 -10.35 -14.77
C LYS A 167 -6.13 -9.41 -14.53
N ALA A 168 -5.22 -9.77 -13.64
CA ALA A 168 -4.02 -8.96 -13.37
C ALA A 168 -3.15 -8.81 -14.63
N MET A 169 -2.89 -9.90 -15.34
CA MET A 169 -2.09 -9.88 -16.56
C MET A 169 -2.80 -9.14 -17.70
N ALA A 170 -4.12 -9.33 -17.87
CA ALA A 170 -4.89 -8.60 -18.85
C ALA A 170 -4.86 -7.08 -18.59
N LEU A 171 -5.01 -6.66 -17.34
CA LEU A 171 -4.94 -5.25 -16.96
C LEU A 171 -3.54 -4.67 -17.18
N LEU A 172 -2.48 -5.43 -16.88
CA LEU A 172 -1.10 -5.01 -17.16
C LEU A 172 -0.87 -4.81 -18.67
N GLU A 173 -1.35 -5.72 -19.51
CA GLU A 173 -1.26 -5.57 -20.98
C GLU A 173 -2.07 -4.39 -21.49
N GLU A 174 -3.23 -4.10 -20.91
CA GLU A 174 -3.99 -2.89 -21.20
C GLU A 174 -3.19 -1.62 -20.84
N MET A 175 -2.59 -1.56 -19.65
CA MET A 175 -1.73 -0.43 -19.24
C MET A 175 -0.58 -0.21 -20.25
N LYS A 176 0.06 -1.28 -20.72
CA LYS A 176 1.11 -1.21 -21.76
C LYS A 176 0.58 -0.68 -23.09
N LYS A 177 -0.59 -1.14 -23.55
CA LYS A 177 -1.24 -0.66 -24.79
C LYS A 177 -1.59 0.83 -24.70
N LEU A 178 -1.98 1.29 -23.52
CA LEU A 178 -2.23 2.69 -23.21
C LEU A 178 -0.94 3.51 -23.01
N LYS A 179 0.24 2.90 -23.18
CA LYS A 179 1.56 3.52 -23.00
C LYS A 179 1.76 4.14 -21.62
N MET A 180 1.15 3.53 -20.60
CA MET A 180 1.39 3.93 -19.22
C MET A 180 2.77 3.46 -18.76
N GLU A 181 3.51 4.36 -18.12
CA GLU A 181 4.82 4.02 -17.56
C GLU A 181 4.64 3.10 -16.35
N LEU A 182 5.21 1.90 -16.44
CA LEU A 182 5.20 0.97 -15.32
C LEU A 182 6.21 1.43 -14.27
N ASN A 183 5.82 1.37 -12.99
CA ASN A 183 6.66 1.82 -11.89
C ASN A 183 6.92 0.68 -10.88
N SER A 184 7.78 0.96 -9.90
CA SER A 184 8.20 0.03 -8.85
C SER A 184 7.01 -0.58 -8.08
N PHE A 185 5.92 0.18 -7.91
CA PHE A 185 4.71 -0.28 -7.24
C PHE A 185 3.98 -1.39 -8.01
N LEU A 186 3.86 -1.27 -9.35
CA LEU A 186 3.21 -2.30 -10.18
C LEU A 186 4.02 -3.60 -10.17
N TYR A 187 5.34 -3.51 -10.32
CA TYR A 187 6.22 -4.67 -10.24
C TYR A 187 6.14 -5.35 -8.87
N SER A 188 6.16 -4.57 -7.79
CA SER A 188 6.01 -5.11 -6.44
C SER A 188 4.66 -5.82 -6.26
N SER A 189 3.59 -5.35 -6.91
CA SER A 189 2.28 -6.01 -6.88
C SER A 189 2.30 -7.37 -7.60
N LEU A 190 2.97 -7.46 -8.75
CA LEU A 190 3.16 -8.73 -9.47
C LEU A 190 4.05 -9.70 -8.69
N MET A 191 5.12 -9.21 -8.06
CA MET A 191 5.96 -10.01 -7.17
C MET A 191 5.15 -10.58 -5.99
N VAL A 192 4.26 -9.79 -5.37
CA VAL A 192 3.34 -10.29 -4.33
C VAL A 192 2.41 -11.38 -4.87
N LEU A 193 1.90 -11.25 -6.09
CA LEU A 193 1.09 -12.28 -6.73
C LEU A 193 1.88 -13.60 -6.84
N HIS A 194 3.09 -13.57 -7.40
CA HIS A 194 3.89 -14.78 -7.58
C HIS A 194 4.32 -15.41 -6.26
N MET A 195 4.69 -14.62 -5.25
CA MET A 195 4.92 -15.12 -3.88
C MET A 195 3.68 -15.84 -3.32
N LYS A 196 2.48 -15.32 -3.58
CA LYS A 196 1.21 -15.92 -3.15
C LYS A 196 0.82 -17.16 -3.95
N LEU A 197 1.29 -17.30 -5.18
CA LEU A 197 1.11 -18.48 -6.01
C LEU A 197 2.13 -19.58 -5.71
N GLY A 198 3.16 -19.28 -4.90
CA GLY A 198 4.25 -20.22 -4.62
C GLY A 198 5.26 -20.30 -5.77
N GLU A 199 5.44 -19.20 -6.50
CA GLU A 199 6.35 -19.08 -7.66
C GLU A 199 7.47 -18.05 -7.40
N PRO A 200 8.30 -18.24 -6.35
CA PRO A 200 9.35 -17.29 -5.99
C PRO A 200 10.38 -17.06 -7.12
N GLU A 201 10.62 -18.01 -8.00
CA GLU A 201 11.55 -17.87 -9.12
C GLU A 201 11.13 -16.72 -10.07
N LYS A 202 9.82 -16.52 -10.26
CA LYS A 202 9.30 -15.42 -11.08
C LYS A 202 9.53 -14.05 -10.44
N VAL A 203 9.68 -13.99 -9.11
CA VAL A 203 9.98 -12.75 -8.38
C VAL A 203 11.39 -12.26 -8.70
N GLN A 204 12.34 -13.18 -8.84
CA GLN A 204 13.72 -12.86 -9.25
C GLN A 204 13.74 -12.35 -10.68
N ALA A 205 13.07 -13.04 -11.61
CA ALA A 205 12.96 -12.61 -13.00
C ALA A 205 12.32 -11.22 -13.15
N LEU A 206 11.29 -10.90 -12.34
CA LEU A 206 10.70 -9.57 -12.31
C LEU A 206 11.68 -8.50 -11.80
N ALA A 207 12.51 -8.82 -10.80
CA ALA A 207 13.51 -7.89 -10.30
C ALA A 207 14.63 -7.64 -11.33
N GLU A 208 15.00 -8.64 -12.12
CA GLU A 208 15.93 -8.50 -13.25
C GLU A 208 15.32 -7.61 -14.35
N ASP A 209 14.07 -7.85 -14.75
CA ASP A 209 13.35 -7.02 -15.73
C ASP A 209 13.23 -5.56 -15.27
N MET A 210 13.05 -5.30 -13.96
CA MET A 210 13.12 -3.94 -13.40
C MET A 210 14.49 -3.29 -13.61
N LYS A 211 15.58 -4.05 -13.38
CA LYS A 211 16.96 -3.56 -13.58
C LYS A 211 17.21 -3.25 -15.06
N GLU A 212 16.81 -4.14 -15.97
CA GLU A 212 16.93 -3.93 -17.42
C GLU A 212 16.17 -2.70 -17.91
N LYS A 213 15.00 -2.43 -17.33
CA LYS A 213 14.17 -1.26 -17.65
C LYS A 213 14.55 0.00 -16.87
N ASN A 214 15.64 -0.02 -16.10
CA ASN A 214 16.07 1.09 -15.24
C ASN A 214 15.00 1.57 -14.26
N ILE A 215 14.11 0.68 -13.82
CA ILE A 215 13.10 0.97 -12.79
C ILE A 215 13.72 0.70 -11.43
N ALA A 216 13.93 1.77 -10.66
CA ALA A 216 14.53 1.67 -9.33
C ALA A 216 13.67 0.80 -8.38
N PRO A 217 14.21 -0.29 -7.81
CA PRO A 217 13.54 -1.05 -6.76
C PRO A 217 13.30 -0.17 -5.53
N HIS A 218 12.19 -0.40 -4.84
CA HIS A 218 11.92 0.20 -3.54
C HIS A 218 12.36 -0.76 -2.41
N ILE A 219 12.47 -0.28 -1.16
CA ILE A 219 12.83 -1.15 -0.01
C ILE A 219 11.85 -2.32 0.13
N PHE A 220 10.60 -2.09 -0.26
CA PHE A 220 9.57 -3.11 -0.28
C PHE A 220 9.85 -4.19 -1.36
N THR A 221 10.30 -3.78 -2.55
CA THR A 221 10.75 -4.70 -3.61
C THR A 221 11.91 -5.58 -3.13
N TYR A 222 12.89 -4.97 -2.45
CA TYR A 222 14.00 -5.73 -1.84
C TYR A 222 13.54 -6.70 -0.76
N ASN A 223 12.56 -6.31 0.07
CA ASN A 223 11.95 -7.23 1.04
C ASN A 223 11.30 -8.45 0.36
N LEU A 224 10.55 -8.24 -0.72
CA LEU A 224 9.97 -9.34 -1.49
C LEU A 224 11.05 -10.24 -2.10
N LEU A 225 12.12 -9.64 -2.61
CA LEU A 225 13.24 -10.37 -3.19
C LEU A 225 13.96 -11.22 -2.14
N MET A 226 14.22 -10.70 -0.94
CA MET A 226 14.77 -11.49 0.19
C MET A 226 13.82 -12.63 0.58
N SER A 227 12.53 -12.36 0.74
CA SER A 227 11.55 -13.41 1.07
C SER A 227 11.46 -14.47 -0.03
N SER A 228 11.65 -14.08 -1.29
CA SER A 228 11.71 -15.00 -2.42
C SER A 228 12.92 -15.93 -2.35
N TYR A 229 14.13 -15.37 -2.16
CA TYR A 229 15.36 -16.17 -1.97
C TYR A 229 15.25 -17.09 -0.75
N ALA A 230 14.72 -16.59 0.36
CA ALA A 230 14.47 -17.40 1.56
C ALA A 230 13.52 -18.58 1.30
N SER A 231 12.46 -18.36 0.51
CA SER A 231 11.51 -19.43 0.15
C SER A 231 12.14 -20.54 -0.70
N LEU A 232 13.24 -20.21 -1.39
CA LEU A 232 14.07 -21.14 -2.17
C LEU A 232 15.22 -21.75 -1.35
N ASN A 233 15.29 -21.46 -0.04
CA ASN A 233 16.41 -21.79 0.85
C ASN A 233 17.77 -21.22 0.38
N ASP A 234 17.75 -20.14 -0.41
CA ASP A 234 18.95 -19.46 -0.89
C ASP A 234 19.33 -18.31 0.05
N ILE A 235 20.03 -18.64 1.13
CA ILE A 235 20.50 -17.64 2.11
C ILE A 235 21.58 -16.73 1.53
N GLU A 236 22.39 -17.24 0.59
CA GLU A 236 23.40 -16.43 -0.10
C GLU A 236 22.74 -15.32 -0.93
N GLY A 237 21.63 -15.64 -1.61
CA GLY A 237 20.78 -14.67 -2.30
C GLY A 237 20.21 -13.61 -1.36
N VAL A 238 19.72 -14.02 -0.18
CA VAL A 238 19.24 -13.08 0.87
C VAL A 238 20.35 -12.12 1.29
N GLU A 239 21.54 -12.64 1.60
CA GLU A 239 22.69 -11.82 2.01
C GLU A 239 23.16 -10.87 0.91
N ARG A 240 23.10 -11.31 -0.35
CA ARG A 240 23.45 -10.47 -1.50
C ARG A 240 22.51 -9.28 -1.61
N VAL A 241 21.21 -9.50 -1.46
CA VAL A 241 20.20 -8.42 -1.44
C VAL A 241 20.42 -7.49 -0.25
N PHE A 242 20.69 -8.04 0.93
CA PHE A 242 21.00 -7.25 2.12
C PHE A 242 22.21 -6.32 1.91
N LYS A 243 23.31 -6.87 1.39
CA LYS A 243 24.52 -6.10 1.05
C LYS A 243 24.29 -5.07 -0.05
N GLU A 244 23.44 -5.37 -1.04
CA GLU A 244 23.04 -4.39 -2.07
C GLU A 244 22.36 -3.17 -1.43
N VAL A 245 21.48 -3.39 -0.44
CA VAL A 245 20.78 -2.31 0.25
C VAL A 245 21.73 -1.50 1.15
N GLU A 246 22.57 -2.16 1.95
CA GLU A 246 23.54 -1.48 2.84
C GLU A 246 24.68 -0.80 2.08
N GLY A 247 25.15 -1.41 0.99
CA GLY A 247 26.33 -0.98 0.23
C GLY A 247 26.14 0.27 -0.63
N GLY A 248 25.03 1.00 -0.47
CA GLY A 248 24.80 2.28 -1.14
C GLY A 248 23.68 2.27 -2.18
N SER A 249 22.70 1.37 -2.08
CA SER A 249 21.42 1.59 -2.77
C SER A 249 20.88 2.98 -2.41
N LYS A 250 20.20 3.66 -3.35
CA LYS A 250 19.54 4.96 -3.07
C LYS A 250 18.37 4.86 -2.07
N VAL A 251 18.18 3.68 -1.48
CA VAL A 251 17.02 3.33 -0.67
C VAL A 251 17.46 3.16 0.77
N MET A 252 16.81 3.87 1.69
CA MET A 252 17.09 3.74 3.12
C MET A 252 16.30 2.57 3.70
N PRO A 253 16.96 1.55 4.29
CA PRO A 253 16.26 0.47 4.97
C PRO A 253 15.54 0.98 6.21
N GLU A 254 14.25 0.68 6.32
CA GLU A 254 13.47 0.89 7.54
C GLU A 254 13.61 -0.33 8.47
N TRP A 255 13.23 -0.18 9.75
CA TRP A 255 13.25 -1.27 10.74
C TRP A 255 12.58 -2.57 10.25
N ASP A 256 11.51 -2.44 9.44
CA ASP A 256 10.81 -3.60 8.87
C ASP A 256 11.69 -4.47 7.95
N PHE A 257 12.67 -3.88 7.27
CA PHE A 257 13.63 -4.61 6.43
C PHE A 257 14.53 -5.51 7.27
N TYR A 258 15.08 -4.97 8.37
CA TYR A 258 15.88 -5.73 9.33
C TYR A 258 15.06 -6.81 10.05
N CYS A 259 13.80 -6.52 10.42
CA CYS A 259 12.89 -7.53 10.97
C CYS A 259 12.66 -8.71 10.00
N ASN A 260 12.51 -8.42 8.71
CA ASN A 260 12.34 -9.46 7.69
C ASN A 260 13.61 -10.32 7.61
N LEU A 261 14.79 -9.69 7.56
CA LEU A 261 16.08 -10.38 7.55
C LEU A 261 16.27 -11.28 8.77
N ALA A 262 16.06 -10.76 9.98
CA ALA A 262 16.17 -11.53 11.21
C ALA A 262 15.18 -12.72 11.22
N GLY A 263 13.95 -12.50 10.77
CA GLY A 263 12.94 -13.57 10.64
C GLY A 263 13.37 -14.66 9.66
N ILE A 264 14.01 -14.30 8.55
CA ILE A 264 14.58 -15.26 7.58
C ILE A 264 15.71 -16.07 8.23
N TYR A 265 16.65 -15.43 8.92
CA TYR A 265 17.76 -16.12 9.59
C TYR A 265 17.27 -17.08 10.69
N VAL A 266 16.31 -16.65 11.51
CA VAL A 266 15.67 -17.52 12.51
C VAL A 266 15.01 -18.72 11.84
N GLY A 267 14.29 -18.51 10.73
CA GLY A 267 13.65 -19.59 9.97
C GLY A 267 14.66 -20.57 9.36
N ALA A 268 15.87 -20.11 9.06
CA ALA A 268 16.98 -20.93 8.56
C ALA A 268 17.84 -21.55 9.68
N GLY A 269 17.54 -21.27 10.96
CA GLY A 269 18.33 -21.75 12.11
C GLY A 269 19.64 -21.00 12.34
N LEU A 270 19.84 -19.84 11.71
CA LEU A 270 21.05 -19.01 11.79
C LEU A 270 20.91 -17.94 12.89
N PHE A 271 20.71 -18.37 14.13
CA PHE A 271 20.37 -17.47 15.26
C PHE A 271 21.43 -16.40 15.53
N GLU A 272 22.72 -16.74 15.44
CA GLU A 272 23.81 -15.77 15.66
C GLU A 272 23.73 -14.57 14.69
N LYS A 273 23.30 -14.81 13.44
CA LYS A 273 23.10 -13.76 12.44
C LYS A 273 21.82 -12.95 12.67
N ALA A 274 20.84 -13.52 13.35
CA ALA A 274 19.60 -12.83 13.68
C ALA A 274 19.75 -11.88 14.87
N ASP A 275 20.70 -12.15 15.77
CA ASP A 275 21.00 -11.34 16.96
C ASP A 275 21.99 -10.19 16.71
N SER A 276 22.66 -10.19 15.55
CA SER A 276 23.63 -9.17 15.12
C SER A 276 22.95 -7.97 14.47
#